data_AF-A0AAV4EYS0-F1
#
_entry.id   AF-A0AAV4EYS0-F1
#
_cell.length_a   1.000
_cell.length_b   1.000
_cell.length_c   1.000
_cell.angle_alpha   90.00
_cell.angle_beta   90.00
_cell.angle_gamma   90.00
#
_symmetry.space_group_name_H-M   'P 1'
#
loop_
_entity.id
_entity.type
_entity.pdbx_description
1 polymer ?
#
loop_
_entity_poly.entity_id
_entity_poly.type
_entity_poly.pdbx_seq_one_letter_code
_entity_poly.pdbx_strand_id
1 'polypeptide(L)'
;MSMCVVDRAFESLSLSQAELPNDPTYQVWLPGQGCPVERCGVPRINVLCDMKRHWREKHEEIVAKYLCPACSYVSKRKSNLTYHYRMRHGSLEAGSSVVCPENVEYHFNREYIDPYPLTLEVVLGRKRPLDKERP
;
A
#
# COMPACT_ATOMS: atom_id res chain seq x y z
N MET A 1 -56.48 16.21 -4.70
CA MET A 1 -55.69 17.05 -5.63
C MET A 1 -55.41 18.34 -4.86
N SER A 2 -54.37 18.47 -4.01
CA SER A 2 -52.91 18.47 -4.26
C SER A 2 -52.53 19.33 -5.46
N MET A 3 -51.71 20.38 -5.42
CA MET A 3 -50.81 20.96 -4.41
C MET A 3 -50.65 22.48 -4.64
N CYS A 4 -50.22 23.21 -3.61
CA CYS A 4 -49.80 24.61 -3.68
C CYS A 4 -48.39 24.76 -4.25
N VAL A 5 -48.19 25.88 -4.95
CA VAL A 5 -46.93 26.45 -5.42
C VAL A 5 -46.03 26.93 -4.26
N VAL A 6 -44.73 26.66 -4.33
CA VAL A 6 -43.66 27.61 -3.95
C VAL A 6 -42.38 27.32 -4.75
N ASP A 7 -41.87 28.38 -5.37
CA ASP A 7 -40.57 28.49 -6.04
C ASP A 7 -39.44 28.89 -5.06
N ARG A 8 -38.19 28.67 -5.51
CA ARG A 8 -36.88 29.20 -5.05
C ARG A 8 -36.12 28.41 -3.99
N ALA A 9 -34.98 27.81 -4.38
CA ALA A 9 -33.66 28.45 -4.42
C ALA A 9 -32.59 27.37 -4.71
N PHE A 10 -31.91 27.49 -5.86
CA PHE A 10 -30.73 26.67 -6.19
C PHE A 10 -29.51 27.40 -5.59
N GLU A 11 -29.20 27.12 -4.33
CA GLU A 11 -27.95 27.56 -3.72
C GLU A 11 -26.81 26.62 -4.17
N SER A 12 -25.80 27.25 -4.76
CA SER A 12 -24.54 26.68 -5.17
C SER A 12 -23.79 26.10 -3.97
N LEU A 13 -23.78 24.77 -3.83
CA LEU A 13 -22.84 24.10 -2.94
C LEU A 13 -21.44 24.17 -3.55
N SER A 14 -20.65 25.13 -3.09
CA SER A 14 -19.21 25.12 -3.24
C SER A 14 -18.68 23.80 -2.68
N LEU A 15 -18.02 23.01 -3.53
CA LEU A 15 -17.31 21.79 -3.16
C LEU A 15 -16.37 22.11 -1.99
N SER A 16 -16.76 21.71 -0.78
CA SER A 16 -15.85 21.75 0.37
C SER A 16 -14.72 20.78 0.08
N GLN A 17 -13.49 21.29 0.11
CA GLN A 17 -12.29 20.46 0.17
C GLN A 17 -12.49 19.51 1.35
N ALA A 18 -12.54 18.21 1.09
CA ALA A 18 -12.70 17.21 2.14
C ALA A 18 -11.53 17.37 3.12
N GLU A 19 -11.80 17.98 4.28
CA GLU A 19 -10.83 18.04 5.37
C GLU A 19 -10.61 16.60 5.81
N LEU A 20 -9.42 16.05 5.49
CA LEU A 20 -9.00 14.78 6.05
C LEU A 20 -9.13 14.88 7.58
N PRO A 21 -9.68 13.86 8.26
CA PRO A 21 -9.87 13.93 9.70
C PRO A 21 -8.54 14.23 10.39
N ASN A 22 -8.45 15.37 11.07
CA ASN A 22 -7.28 15.79 11.85
C ASN A 22 -7.02 14.90 13.09
N ASP A 23 -7.69 13.75 13.20
CA ASP A 23 -7.51 12.78 14.28
C ASP A 23 -6.43 11.75 13.89
N PRO A 24 -5.27 11.72 14.58
CA PRO A 24 -4.18 10.79 14.30
C PRO A 24 -4.52 9.30 14.58
N THR A 25 -5.72 9.01 15.10
CA THR A 25 -6.24 7.64 15.29
C THR A 25 -7.09 7.14 14.12
N TYR A 26 -7.42 8.00 13.15
CA TYR A 26 -8.29 7.65 12.04
C TYR A 26 -7.59 6.73 11.04
N GLN A 27 -7.95 5.45 11.04
CA GLN A 27 -7.52 4.46 10.06
C GLN A 27 -8.52 4.44 8.90
N VAL A 28 -8.06 4.73 7.68
CA VAL A 28 -8.93 4.81 6.47
C VAL A 28 -9.32 3.43 5.93
N TRP A 29 -8.49 2.41 6.14
CA TRP A 29 -8.70 1.06 5.60
C TRP A 29 -8.72 -0.01 6.68
N LEU A 30 -9.63 -0.98 6.58
CA LEU A 30 -9.73 -2.14 7.45
C LEU A 30 -9.54 -3.45 6.66
N PRO A 31 -9.02 -4.53 7.31
CA PRO A 31 -8.96 -5.87 6.73
C PRO A 31 -10.29 -6.31 6.10
N GLY A 32 -10.23 -6.79 4.86
CA GLY A 32 -11.37 -7.19 4.05
C GLY A 32 -11.92 -6.09 3.13
N GLN A 33 -11.45 -4.85 3.24
CA GLN A 33 -11.78 -3.77 2.31
C GLN A 33 -10.82 -3.70 1.12
N GLY A 34 -11.25 -3.02 0.06
CA GLY A 34 -10.41 -2.67 -1.08
C GLY A 34 -9.43 -1.54 -0.78
N CYS A 35 -8.51 -1.26 -1.71
CA CYS A 35 -7.61 -0.13 -1.57
C CYS A 35 -8.39 1.19 -1.62
N PRO A 36 -8.18 2.12 -0.66
CA PRO A 36 -8.91 3.40 -0.63
C PRO A 36 -8.41 4.42 -1.66
N VAL A 37 -7.29 4.17 -2.34
CA VAL A 37 -6.74 5.07 -3.36
C VAL A 37 -7.64 5.08 -4.60
N GLU A 38 -8.02 6.28 -5.04
CA GLU A 38 -8.85 6.49 -6.23
C GLU A 38 -8.22 5.80 -7.45
N ARG A 39 -9.03 5.13 -8.27
CA ARG A 39 -8.61 4.44 -9.51
C ARG A 39 -7.64 3.26 -9.31
N CYS A 40 -7.28 2.90 -8.07
CA CYS A 40 -6.52 1.69 -7.81
C CYS A 40 -7.35 0.42 -8.10
N GLY A 41 -8.61 0.41 -7.65
CA GLY A 41 -9.58 -0.64 -8.00
C GLY A 41 -9.31 -2.03 -7.41
N VAL A 42 -8.36 -2.19 -6.47
CA VAL A 42 -8.18 -3.48 -5.77
C VAL A 42 -9.36 -3.69 -4.82
N PRO A 43 -10.18 -4.74 -5.00
CA PRO A 43 -11.50 -4.83 -4.36
C PRO A 43 -11.46 -5.34 -2.92
N ARG A 44 -10.42 -6.10 -2.55
CA ARG A 44 -10.31 -6.72 -1.22
C ARG A 44 -8.86 -7.06 -0.89
N ILE A 45 -8.41 -6.64 0.29
CA ILE A 45 -7.14 -7.04 0.91
C ILE A 45 -7.47 -7.50 2.33
N ASN A 46 -7.01 -8.67 2.76
CA ASN A 46 -7.48 -9.28 4.01
C ASN A 46 -6.54 -9.09 5.20
N VAL A 47 -5.29 -8.72 4.97
CA VAL A 47 -4.28 -8.64 6.04
C VAL A 47 -3.36 -7.44 5.85
N LEU A 48 -2.84 -6.91 6.97
CA LEU A 48 -1.99 -5.72 6.99
C LEU A 48 -0.71 -5.87 6.17
N CYS A 49 -0.08 -7.05 6.20
CA CYS A 49 1.14 -7.29 5.44
C CYS A 49 0.91 -7.22 3.93
N ASP A 50 -0.26 -7.65 3.46
CA ASP A 50 -0.65 -7.56 2.06
C ASP A 50 -0.98 -6.13 1.65
N MET A 51 -1.62 -5.34 2.53
CA MET A 51 -1.84 -3.92 2.25
C MET A 51 -0.51 -3.16 2.16
N LYS A 52 0.43 -3.39 3.09
CA LYS A 52 1.78 -2.82 3.02
C LYS A 52 2.51 -3.20 1.74
N ARG A 53 2.39 -4.47 1.32
CA ARG A 53 2.99 -4.96 0.07
C ARG A 53 2.35 -4.31 -1.15
N HIS A 54 1.03 -4.27 -1.18
CA HIS A 54 0.26 -3.63 -2.23
C HIS A 54 0.67 -2.17 -2.39
N TRP A 55 0.78 -1.43 -1.28
CA TRP A 55 1.21 -0.05 -1.29
C TRP A 55 2.59 0.14 -1.92
N ARG A 56 3.60 -0.65 -1.53
CA ARG A 56 4.92 -0.61 -2.16
C ARG A 56 4.87 -0.91 -3.66
N GLU A 57 4.03 -1.86 -4.07
CA GLU A 57 3.96 -2.28 -5.48
C GLU A 57 3.19 -1.29 -6.37
N LYS A 58 2.30 -0.46 -5.82
CA LYS A 58 1.36 0.38 -6.59
C LYS A 58 1.42 1.87 -6.29
N HIS A 59 1.81 2.26 -5.09
CA HIS A 59 1.69 3.63 -4.58
C HIS A 59 3.04 4.22 -4.16
N GLU A 60 4.15 3.51 -4.40
CA GLU A 60 5.51 4.05 -4.35
C GLU A 60 6.03 4.26 -5.77
N GLU A 61 6.64 5.43 -6.03
CA GLU A 61 7.19 5.80 -7.33
C GLU A 61 8.42 4.98 -7.71
N ILE A 62 9.16 4.48 -6.71
CA ILE A 62 10.38 3.70 -6.89
C ILE A 62 10.17 2.33 -6.25
N VAL A 63 10.39 1.27 -7.03
CA VAL A 63 10.23 -0.12 -6.59
C VAL A 63 11.53 -0.90 -6.67
N ALA A 64 11.72 -1.78 -5.69
CA ALA A 64 12.82 -2.73 -5.67
C ALA A 64 12.58 -3.89 -6.66
N LYS A 65 13.61 -4.21 -7.44
CA LYS A 65 13.71 -5.43 -8.24
C LYS A 65 14.84 -6.29 -7.68
N TYR A 66 14.56 -7.57 -7.51
CA TYR A 66 15.47 -8.54 -6.93
C TYR A 66 16.03 -9.41 -8.06
N LEU A 67 17.34 -9.31 -8.29
CA LEU A 67 18.02 -9.99 -9.38
C LEU A 67 18.62 -11.30 -8.89
N CYS A 68 18.49 -12.34 -9.71
CA CYS A 68 19.17 -13.59 -9.45
C CYS A 68 20.68 -13.43 -9.68
N PRO A 69 21.53 -13.88 -8.76
CA PRO A 69 22.98 -13.79 -8.95
C PRO A 69 23.51 -14.84 -9.92
N ALA A 70 22.73 -15.89 -10.21
CA ALA A 70 23.15 -17.02 -11.04
C ALA A 70 22.55 -17.01 -12.46
N CYS A 71 21.55 -16.16 -12.74
CA CYS A 71 20.97 -16.02 -14.07
C CYS A 71 20.28 -14.66 -14.25
N SER A 72 19.76 -14.38 -15.44
CA SER A 72 19.06 -13.13 -15.77
C SER A 72 17.64 -13.01 -15.21
N TYR A 73 17.23 -13.88 -14.28
CA TYR A 73 15.91 -13.81 -13.67
C TYR A 73 15.79 -12.61 -12.74
N VAL A 74 14.69 -11.88 -12.85
CA VAL A 74 14.37 -10.72 -12.01
C VAL A 74 12.99 -10.89 -11.41
N SER A 75 12.86 -10.57 -10.12
CA SER A 75 11.59 -10.64 -9.40
C SER A 75 11.22 -9.31 -8.75
N LYS A 76 9.92 -9.06 -8.61
CA LYS A 76 9.39 -7.95 -7.79
C LYS A 76 9.44 -8.25 -6.28
N ARG A 77 9.70 -9.50 -5.89
CA ARG A 77 9.63 -9.96 -4.49
C ARG A 77 10.83 -10.81 -4.10
N LYS A 78 11.34 -10.54 -2.91
CA LYS A 78 12.42 -11.31 -2.27
C LYS A 78 12.09 -12.79 -2.13
N SER A 79 10.90 -13.13 -1.64
CA SER A 79 10.45 -14.52 -1.48
C SER A 79 10.42 -15.30 -2.79
N ASN A 80 10.01 -14.64 -3.87
CA ASN A 80 9.97 -15.24 -5.20
C ASN A 80 11.38 -15.46 -5.74
N LEU A 81 12.33 -14.54 -5.50
CA LEU A 81 13.73 -14.76 -5.85
C LEU A 81 14.33 -15.93 -5.05
N THR A 82 14.08 -16.00 -3.74
CA THR A 82 14.54 -17.13 -2.91
C THR A 82 13.99 -18.45 -3.41
N TYR A 83 12.69 -18.50 -3.71
CA TYR A 83 12.07 -19.69 -4.29
C TYR A 83 12.67 -20.05 -5.65
N HIS A 84 12.78 -19.07 -6.55
CA HIS A 84 13.42 -19.24 -7.85
C HIS A 84 14.82 -19.85 -7.71
N TYR A 85 15.65 -19.29 -6.84
CA TYR A 85 17.01 -19.75 -6.64
C TYR A 85 17.04 -21.21 -6.15
N ARG A 86 16.24 -21.52 -5.11
CA ARG A 86 16.13 -22.88 -4.58
C ARG A 86 15.73 -23.90 -5.64
N MET A 87 14.81 -23.54 -6.53
CA MET A 87 14.26 -24.43 -7.54
C MET A 87 15.10 -24.54 -8.82
N ARG A 88 15.90 -23.52 -9.15
CA ARG A 88 16.65 -23.45 -10.42
C ARG A 88 18.16 -23.57 -10.26
N HIS A 89 18.69 -23.23 -9.09
CA HIS A 89 20.12 -23.19 -8.80
C HIS A 89 20.51 -24.04 -7.58
N GLY A 90 19.54 -24.73 -6.96
CA GLY A 90 19.77 -25.57 -5.79
C GLY A 90 19.71 -24.82 -4.47
N SER A 91 20.04 -25.51 -3.37
CA SER A 91 19.99 -24.92 -2.04
C SER A 91 21.21 -24.04 -1.77
N LEU A 92 21.00 -22.93 -1.07
CA LEU A 92 22.08 -22.25 -0.36
C LEU A 92 22.34 -23.12 0.89
N GLU A 93 23.56 -23.63 1.03
CA GLU A 93 23.96 -24.53 2.12
C GLU A 93 23.59 -23.96 3.50
N ALA A 94 23.02 -24.80 4.36
CA ALA A 94 22.62 -24.43 5.72
C ALA A 94 23.86 -24.08 6.56
N GLY A 95 24.10 -22.79 6.76
CA GLY A 95 25.26 -22.28 7.50
C GLY A 95 26.10 -21.29 6.72
N SER A 96 25.88 -21.13 5.41
CA SER A 96 26.37 -19.95 4.72
C SER A 96 25.45 -18.78 5.07
N SER A 97 26.02 -17.70 5.60
CA SER A 97 25.36 -16.40 5.79
C SER A 97 24.96 -15.77 4.45
N VAL A 98 24.43 -16.54 3.49
CA VAL A 98 23.77 -16.00 2.31
C VAL A 98 22.44 -15.41 2.76
N VAL A 99 22.58 -14.22 3.35
CA VAL A 99 21.70 -13.10 3.13
C VAL A 99 21.24 -13.19 1.69
N CYS A 100 19.92 -13.24 1.53
CA CYS A 100 19.27 -13.32 0.23
C CYS A 100 20.01 -12.42 -0.78
N PRO A 101 20.25 -12.87 -2.02
CA PRO A 101 21.11 -12.17 -2.96
C PRO A 101 20.77 -10.67 -2.94
N GLU A 102 21.67 -9.86 -2.39
CA GLU A 102 21.43 -8.43 -2.17
C GLU A 102 21.53 -7.63 -3.49
N ASN A 103 21.50 -8.32 -4.64
CA ASN A 103 21.43 -7.66 -5.92
C ASN A 103 20.01 -7.11 -6.12
N VAL A 104 19.78 -5.96 -5.49
CA VAL A 104 18.54 -5.20 -5.53
C VAL A 104 18.79 -3.94 -6.32
N GLU A 105 18.05 -3.78 -7.40
CA GLU A 105 18.03 -2.52 -8.14
C GLU A 105 16.73 -1.77 -7.86
N TYR A 106 16.81 -0.45 -7.86
CA TYR A 106 15.66 0.44 -7.69
C TYR A 106 15.27 1.03 -9.04
N HIS A 107 13.99 0.93 -9.38
CA HIS A 107 13.44 1.31 -10.68
C HIS A 107 12.19 2.16 -10.50
N PHE A 108 11.95 3.12 -11.39
CA PHE A 108 10.65 3.78 -11.44
C PHE A 108 9.53 2.77 -11.67
N ASN A 109 8.47 2.91 -10.89
CA ASN A 109 7.32 2.03 -10.90
C ASN A 109 6.41 2.38 -12.06
N ARG A 110 6.44 1.55 -13.11
CA ARG A 110 5.57 1.70 -14.28
C ARG A 110 4.08 1.48 -13.97
N GLU A 111 3.78 0.88 -12.83
CA GLU A 111 2.42 0.63 -12.35
C GLU A 111 2.05 1.60 -11.20
N TYR A 112 2.79 2.72 -11.08
CA TYR A 112 2.52 3.74 -10.08
C TYR A 112 1.13 4.36 -10.27
N ILE A 113 0.40 4.44 -9.17
CA ILE A 113 -0.88 5.11 -9.04
C ILE A 113 -0.71 6.09 -7.90
N ASP A 114 -0.86 7.38 -8.19
CA ASP A 114 -0.72 8.46 -7.22
C ASP A 114 -1.72 8.26 -6.06
N PRO A 115 -1.22 8.06 -4.83
CA PRO A 115 -2.10 7.89 -3.67
C PRO A 115 -2.65 9.21 -3.12
N TYR A 116 -2.21 10.38 -3.61
CA TYR A 116 -2.64 11.68 -3.07
C TYR A 116 -4.17 11.78 -3.00
N PRO A 117 -4.74 12.22 -1.84
CA PRO A 117 -4.08 12.83 -0.68
C PRO A 117 -3.68 11.84 0.43
N LEU A 118 -3.72 10.53 0.17
CA LEU A 118 -3.45 9.50 1.17
C LEU A 118 -1.96 9.17 1.29
N THR A 119 -1.55 8.79 2.49
CA THR A 119 -0.24 8.16 2.76
C THR A 119 -0.46 6.78 3.38
N LEU A 120 0.55 5.90 3.33
CA LEU A 120 0.45 4.58 3.95
C LEU A 120 0.16 4.66 5.45
N GLU A 121 0.70 5.68 6.13
CA GLU A 121 0.47 5.89 7.56
C GLU A 121 -0.99 6.22 7.86
N VAL A 122 -1.61 7.10 7.06
CA VAL A 122 -3.03 7.45 7.18
C VAL A 122 -3.91 6.23 6.86
N VAL A 123 -3.54 5.46 5.83
CA VAL A 123 -4.30 4.27 5.43
C VAL A 123 -4.29 3.19 6.51
N LEU A 124 -3.14 2.97 7.18
CA LEU A 124 -3.00 1.93 8.19
C LEU A 124 -3.32 2.40 9.62
N GLY A 125 -3.40 3.70 9.86
CA GLY A 125 -3.50 4.30 11.18
C GLY A 125 -2.19 4.17 11.98
N ARG A 126 -1.83 5.20 12.75
CA ARG A 126 -0.76 5.07 13.76
C ARG A 126 -1.35 4.42 15.01
N LYS A 127 -0.71 3.37 15.55
CA LYS A 127 -0.87 3.07 16.98
C LYS A 127 -0.06 4.13 17.72
N ARG A 128 -0.70 4.91 18.62
CA ARG A 128 0.07 5.62 19.65
C ARG A 128 0.98 4.60 20.35
N PRO A 129 2.26 4.90 20.64
CA PRO A 129 2.90 4.23 21.75
C PRO A 129 1.94 4.40 22.91
N LEU A 130 1.42 3.30 23.47
CA LEU A 130 0.61 3.39 24.69
C LEU A 130 1.41 4.28 25.64
N ASP A 131 0.82 5.42 25.99
CA ASP A 131 1.39 6.35 26.93
C ASP A 131 1.80 5.50 28.14
N LYS A 132 3.11 5.39 28.35
CA LYS A 132 3.64 4.83 29.60
C LYS A 132 3.39 5.88 30.67
N GLU A 133 2.13 6.22 30.93
CA GLU A 133 1.75 6.82 32.20
C GLU A 133 1.81 5.69 33.22
N ARG A 134 2.99 5.55 33.80
CA ARG A 134 3.22 4.77 35.00
C ARG A 134 3.11 5.76 36.19
N PRO A 135 2.20 5.54 37.13
CA PRO A 135 2.29 6.15 38.46
C PRO A 135 3.57 5.72 39.18
#